data_AF-A0A975C5T5-F1
#
_entry.id   AF-A0A975C5T5-F1
#
_cell.length_a   1.000
_cell.length_b   1.000
_cell.length_c   1.000
_cell.angle_alpha   90.00
_cell.angle_beta   90.00
_cell.angle_gamma   90.00
#
_symmetry.space_group_name_H-M   'P 1'
#
loop_
_entity.id
_entity.type
_entity.pdbx_description
1 polymer ?
#
loop_
_entity_poly.entity_id
_entity_poly.type
_entity_poly.pdbx_seq_one_letter_code
_entity_poly.pdbx_strand_id
1 'polypeptide(L)' 'MTFEDLEPRSGRGATLTALSREDLDLYSVEELNERIEALQAEIARARAAIDGKQAKKNAADALFNFRP' A
#
# COMPACT_ATOMS: atom_id res chain seq x y z
N MET A 1 11.70 -20.87 -27.97
CA MET A 1 11.96 -20.82 -26.52
C MET A 1 12.39 -19.40 -26.23
N THR A 2 11.72 -18.67 -25.33
CA THR A 2 11.96 -18.87 -23.91
C THR A 2 10.68 -18.93 -23.10
N PHE A 3 10.61 -19.92 -22.20
CA PHE A 3 9.57 -20.08 -21.19
C PHE A 3 9.75 -19.10 -20.01
N GLU A 4 10.78 -18.23 -20.05
CA GLU A 4 11.09 -17.21 -19.04
C GLU A 4 10.03 -16.12 -18.81
N ASP A 5 9.03 -15.93 -19.70
CA ASP A 5 8.07 -14.81 -19.60
C ASP A 5 6.79 -15.15 -18.81
N LEU A 6 6.77 -16.28 -18.09
CA LEU A 6 5.62 -16.77 -17.32
C LEU A 6 5.92 -16.88 -15.81
N GLU A 7 6.89 -16.12 -15.29
CA GLU A 7 6.99 -15.98 -13.85
C GLU A 7 5.66 -15.40 -13.31
N PRO A 8 4.99 -16.07 -12.34
CA PRO A 8 3.76 -15.57 -11.78
C PRO A 8 4.02 -14.17 -11.23
N ARG A 9 3.42 -13.14 -11.84
CA ARG A 9 3.52 -11.76 -11.33
C ARG A 9 3.17 -11.80 -9.86
N SER A 10 4.15 -11.47 -9.02
CA SER A 10 3.98 -11.43 -7.57
C SER A 10 2.69 -10.65 -7.27
N GLY A 11 1.72 -11.33 -6.65
CA GLY A 11 0.37 -10.81 -6.50
C GLY A 11 0.38 -9.43 -5.83
N ARG A 12 -0.61 -8.58 -6.14
CA ARG A 12 -0.74 -7.28 -5.45
C ARG A 12 -0.74 -7.51 -3.93
N GLY A 13 0.17 -6.83 -3.21
CA GLY A 13 0.33 -6.98 -1.77
C GLY A 13 1.32 -8.07 -1.32
N ALA A 14 1.95 -8.81 -2.24
CA ALA A 14 2.93 -9.84 -1.89
C ALA A 14 4.10 -9.30 -1.06
N THR A 15 4.55 -8.06 -1.30
CA THR A 15 5.60 -7.42 -0.51
C THR A 15 5.18 -7.15 0.93
N LEU A 16 3.94 -6.69 1.17
CA LEU A 16 3.40 -6.50 2.52
C LEU A 16 3.23 -7.84 3.25
N THR A 17 2.81 -8.88 2.54
CA THR A 17 2.73 -10.25 3.09
C THR A 17 4.11 -10.77 3.47
N ALA A 18 5.13 -10.57 2.62
CA ALA A 18 6.50 -10.98 2.92
C ALA A 18 7.03 -10.24 4.15
N LEU A 19 6.85 -8.92 4.22
CA LEU A 19 7.22 -8.07 5.35
C LEU A 19 6.63 -8.57 6.68
N SER A 20 5.36 -9.01 6.67
CA SER A 20 4.66 -9.51 7.87
C SER A 20 5.20 -10.84 8.41
N ARG A 21 6.03 -11.55 7.62
CA ARG A 21 6.61 -12.84 7.97
C ARG A 21 8.08 -12.75 8.36
N GLU A 22 8.68 -11.56 8.29
CA GLU A 22 10.07 -11.37 8.70
C GLU A 22 10.24 -11.63 10.19
N ASP A 23 11.35 -12.28 10.53
CA ASP A 23 11.72 -12.58 11.91
C ASP A 23 12.31 -11.32 12.56
N LEU A 24 11.57 -10.75 13.51
CA LEU A 24 11.95 -9.51 14.18
C LEU A 24 13.03 -9.70 15.26
N ASP A 25 13.27 -10.93 15.71
CA ASP A 25 14.29 -11.21 16.74
C ASP A 25 15.72 -10.99 16.23
N LEU A 26 15.89 -10.89 14.91
CA LEU A 26 17.18 -10.62 14.26
C LEU A 26 17.53 -9.13 14.20
N TYR A 27 16.63 -8.23 14.59
CA TYR A 27 16.80 -6.79 14.48
C TYR A 27 17.18 -6.15 15.81
N SER A 28 18.01 -5.11 15.77
CA SER A 28 18.24 -4.26 16.94
C SER A 28 17.03 -3.39 17.26
N VAL A 29 17.02 -2.81 18.47
CA VAL A 29 15.98 -1.84 18.86
C VAL A 29 16.01 -0.60 17.95
N GLU A 30 17.19 -0.10 17.57
CA GLU A 30 17.29 1.02 16.63
C GLU A 30 16.68 0.66 15.26
N GLU A 31 17.04 -0.50 14.70
CA GLU A 31 16.54 -0.94 13.39
C GLU A 31 15.02 -1.14 13.39
N LEU A 32 14.46 -1.64 14.50
CA LEU A 32 13.00 -1.75 14.66
C LEU A 32 12.32 -0.38 14.71
N ASN A 33 12.94 0.63 15.32
CA ASN A 33 12.41 1.99 15.32
C ASN A 33 12.45 2.63 13.93
N GLU A 34 13.55 2.48 13.20
CA GLU A 34 13.66 2.94 11.80
C GLU A 34 12.62 2.27 10.90
N ARG A 35 12.43 0.95 11.06
CA ARG A 35 11.39 0.19 10.37
C ARG A 35 10.00 0.76 10.67
N ILE A 36 9.69 1.04 11.94
CA ILE A 36 8.40 1.62 12.33
C ILE A 36 8.19 2.99 11.68
N GLU A 37 9.19 3.86 11.70
CA GLU A 37 9.11 5.18 11.07
C GLU A 37 8.77 5.08 9.58
N ALA A 38 9.47 4.20 8.85
CA ALA A 38 9.21 3.95 7.44
C ALA A 38 7.78 3.44 7.19
N LEU A 39 7.28 2.52 8.03
CA LEU A 39 5.92 1.98 7.90
C LEU A 39 4.84 3.02 8.22
N GLN A 40 5.07 3.89 9.21
CA GLN A 40 4.16 4.98 9.51
C GLN A 40 4.08 5.99 8.35
N ALA A 41 5.21 6.32 7.73
CA ALA A 41 5.24 7.15 6.53
C ALA A 41 4.44 6.50 5.38
N GLU A 42 4.57 5.19 5.18
CA GLU A 42 3.78 4.48 4.17
C GLU A 42 2.28 4.49 4.48
N ILE A 43 1.89 4.30 5.73
CA ILE A 43 0.49 4.42 6.16
C ILE A 43 -0.05 5.81 5.84
N ALA A 44 0.72 6.87 6.09
CA ALA A 44 0.33 8.23 5.75
C ALA A 44 0.14 8.42 4.24
N ARG A 45 1.05 7.88 3.41
CA ARG A 45 0.89 7.88 1.94
C ARG A 45 -0.38 7.16 1.49
N ALA A 46 -0.66 5.98 2.05
CA ALA A 46 -1.84 5.21 1.72
C ALA A 46 -3.13 5.95 2.09
N ARG A 47 -3.17 6.59 3.27
CA ARG A 47 -4.30 7.45 3.71
C ARG A 47 -4.51 8.62 2.75
N ALA A 48 -3.46 9.35 2.40
CA ALA A 48 -3.56 10.46 1.44
C ALA A 48 -4.10 10.01 0.07
N ALA A 49 -3.69 8.82 -0.40
CA ALA A 49 -4.20 8.25 -1.64
C ALA A 49 -5.70 7.86 -1.53
N ILE A 50 -6.14 7.36 -0.38
CA ILE A 50 -7.56 7.09 -0.10
C ILE A 50 -8.35 8.40 -0.11
N ASP A 51 -7.89 9.42 0.60
CA ASP A 51 -8.56 10.72 0.69
C ASP A 51 -8.70 11.35 -0.70
N GLY A 52 -7.65 11.31 -1.52
CA GLY A 52 -7.69 11.79 -2.89
C GLY A 52 -8.70 11.03 -3.77
N LYS A 53 -8.85 9.71 -3.58
CA LYS A 53 -9.87 8.90 -4.29
C LYS A 53 -11.28 9.22 -3.81
N GLN A 54 -11.47 9.39 -2.50
CA GLN A 54 -12.77 9.71 -1.92
C GLN A 54 -13.23 11.12 -2.32
N ALA A 55 -12.33 12.10 -2.36
CA ALA A 55 -12.63 13.45 -2.83
C ALA A 55 -13.14 13.46 -4.28
N LYS A 56 -12.50 12.69 -5.16
CA LYS A 56 -12.96 12.52 -6.55
C LYS A 56 -14.33 11.86 -6.63
N LYS A 57 -14.57 10.82 -5.82
CA LYS A 57 -15.88 10.18 -5.74
C LYS A 57 -16.96 11.16 -5.28
N ASN A 58 -16.73 11.89 -4.19
CA ASN A 58 -17.70 12.85 -3.66
C ASN A 58 -18.00 13.98 -4.66
N ALA A 59 -17.00 14.47 -5.39
CA ALA A 59 -17.19 15.46 -6.44
C ALA A 59 -18.02 14.91 -7.61
N ALA A 60 -17.80 13.66 -8.01
CA ALA A 60 -18.61 12.98 -9.01
C ALA A 60 -20.06 12.79 -8.51
N ASP A 61 -20.25 12.28 -7.29
CA ASP A 61 -21.57 12.07 -6.70
C ASP A 61 -22.36 13.39 -6.62
N ALA A 62 -21.72 14.51 -6.25
CA ALA A 62 -22.34 15.83 -6.24
C ALA A 62 -22.76 16.32 -7.65
N LEU A 63 -21.97 16.03 -8.69
CA LEU A 63 -22.30 16.37 -10.09
C LEU A 63 -23.49 15.55 -10.61
N PHE A 64 -23.59 14.27 -10.22
CA PHE A 64 -24.66 13.39 -10.69
C PHE A 64 -25.96 13.51 -9.88
N ASN A 65 -25.90 13.85 -8.59
CA ASN A 65 -27.08 14.06 -7.74
C ASN A 65 -27.79 15.41 -7.98
N PHE A 66 -27.23 16.27 -8.85
CA PHE A 66 -27.81 17.56 -9.25
C PHE A 66 -28.62 17.52 -10.55
N ARG A 67 -28.73 16.35 -11.20
CA ARG A 67 -29.64 16.20 -12.35
C ARG A 67 -31.04 15.79 -11.86
N PRO A 68 -32.10 16.57 -12.18
CA PRO A 68 -33.48 16.13 -11.97
C PRO A 68 -33.84 14.93 -12.85
#